data_AF-A0A8T0UZW6-F1
#
_entry.id   AF-A0A8T0UZW6-F1
#
_cell.length_a   1.000
_cell.length_b   1.000
_cell.length_c   1.000
_cell.angle_alpha   90.00
_cell.angle_beta   90.00
_cell.angle_gamma   90.00
#
_symmetry.space_group_name_H-M   'P 1'
#
loop_
_entity.id
_entity.type
_entity.pdbx_description
1 polymer ?
#
loop_
_entity_poly.entity_id
_entity_poly.type
_entity_poly.pdbx_seq_one_letter_code
_entity_poly.pdbx_strand_id
1 'polypeptide(L)'
;MLKFSKRTQILEANDDPAFPKYVFSLTPIEQLPQYAKRTDCFLDVLGKITAVSNAAIVRNTSGDLMMRRIIKLQDHKGITIDLSLSGQRALEFNAEAVFDVGEPSRNCNLCGHFNEGV
;
A
#
# COMPACT_ATOMS: atom_id res chain seq x y z
N MET A 1 14.48 -19.70 5.59
CA MET A 1 15.07 -19.47 4.25
C MET A 1 15.22 -20.81 3.55
N LEU A 2 14.56 -20.98 2.40
CA LEU A 2 14.67 -22.20 1.62
C LEU A 2 15.96 -22.13 0.77
N LYS A 3 16.76 -23.19 0.77
CA LYS A 3 18.00 -23.26 -0.03
C LYS A 3 17.80 -24.28 -1.14
N PHE A 4 17.92 -23.82 -2.38
CA PHE A 4 17.90 -24.71 -3.53
C PHE A 4 19.24 -25.42 -3.69
N SER A 5 19.16 -26.65 -4.18
CA SER A 5 20.33 -27.48 -4.49
C SER A 5 20.21 -27.99 -5.92
N LYS A 6 21.26 -28.67 -6.42
CA LYS A 6 21.21 -29.37 -7.71
C LYS A 6 20.13 -30.46 -7.80
N ARG A 7 19.53 -30.87 -6.67
CA ARG A 7 18.44 -31.86 -6.61
C ARG A 7 17.05 -31.23 -6.49
N THR A 8 16.95 -29.92 -6.34
CA THR A 8 15.66 -29.23 -6.25
C THR A 8 15.00 -29.21 -7.63
N GLN A 9 13.76 -29.68 -7.71
CA GLN A 9 12.92 -29.58 -8.90
C GLN A 9 11.80 -28.57 -8.61
N ILE A 10 11.58 -27.65 -9.55
CA ILE A 10 10.47 -26.70 -9.53
C ILE A 10 9.61 -27.06 -10.73
N LEU A 11 8.37 -27.45 -10.47
CA LEU A 11 7.39 -27.82 -11.48
C LEU A 11 6.27 -26.79 -11.46
N GLU A 12 5.78 -26.43 -12.63
CA GLU A 12 4.58 -25.62 -12.75
C GLU A 12 3.39 -26.42 -12.21
N ALA A 13 2.63 -25.80 -11.32
CA ALA A 13 1.39 -26.35 -10.80
C ALA A 13 0.22 -25.72 -11.56
N ASN A 14 -0.88 -26.45 -11.70
CA ASN A 14 -2.12 -25.86 -12.20
C ASN A 14 -2.55 -24.72 -11.27
N ASP A 15 -3.06 -23.64 -11.86
CA ASP A 15 -3.63 -22.54 -11.08
C ASP A 15 -4.81 -23.06 -10.25
N ASP A 16 -4.60 -23.12 -8.94
CA ASP A 16 -5.63 -23.42 -7.96
C ASP A 16 -6.12 -22.09 -7.36
N PRO A 17 -7.37 -21.66 -7.62
CA PRO A 17 -7.91 -20.43 -7.05
C PRO A 17 -8.03 -20.48 -5.51
N ALA A 18 -7.98 -21.66 -4.89
CA ALA A 18 -7.95 -21.81 -3.43
C ALA A 18 -6.55 -21.59 -2.84
N PHE A 19 -5.49 -21.61 -3.66
CA PHE A 19 -4.14 -21.37 -3.18
C PHE A 19 -3.93 -19.87 -2.90
N PRO A 20 -3.53 -19.47 -1.68
CA PRO A 20 -3.39 -18.07 -1.34
C PRO A 20 -2.22 -17.44 -2.10
N LYS A 21 -2.51 -16.40 -2.88
CA LYS A 21 -1.51 -15.66 -3.65
C LYS A 21 -0.58 -14.82 -2.77
N TYR A 22 -1.13 -14.26 -1.69
CA TYR A 22 -0.39 -13.43 -0.75
C TYR A 22 -0.80 -13.79 0.68
N VAL A 23 0.18 -13.84 1.57
CA VAL A 23 -0.02 -14.04 3.01
C VAL A 23 0.66 -12.87 3.71
N PHE A 24 -0.07 -12.21 4.60
CA PHE A 24 0.40 -11.02 5.32
C PHE A 24 0.32 -11.25 6.84
N SER A 25 1.29 -10.72 7.56
CA SER A 25 1.28 -10.64 9.02
C SER A 25 1.14 -9.18 9.45
N LEU A 26 -0.09 -8.66 9.39
CA LEU A 26 -0.37 -7.24 9.54
C LEU A 26 -0.02 -6.71 10.94
N THR A 27 0.77 -5.63 10.95
CA THR A 27 1.11 -4.84 12.13
C THR A 27 0.24 -3.59 12.18
N PRO A 28 -0.50 -3.34 13.27
CA PRO A 28 -1.30 -2.12 13.42
C PRO A 28 -0.44 -0.85 13.39
N ILE A 29 -0.94 0.22 12.75
CA ILE A 29 -0.19 1.49 12.60
C ILE A 29 0.24 2.06 13.96
N GLU A 30 -0.63 1.99 14.96
CA GLU A 30 -0.37 2.44 16.34
C GLU A 30 0.83 1.75 17.01
N GLN A 31 1.20 0.54 16.56
CA GLN A 31 2.32 -0.23 17.11
C GLN A 31 3.64 0.06 16.39
N LEU A 32 3.63 0.70 15.21
CA LEU A 32 4.84 0.97 14.43
C LEU A 32 5.95 1.74 15.17
N PRO A 33 5.66 2.70 16.08
CA PRO A 33 6.71 3.38 16.84
C PRO A 33 7.64 2.45 17.62
N GLN A 34 7.15 1.28 18.07
CA GLN A 34 7.97 0.32 18.83
C GLN A 34 9.04 -0.37 17.95
N TYR A 35 8.91 -0.28 16.62
CA TYR A 35 9.83 -0.83 15.64
C TYR A 35 10.76 0.21 15.00
N ALA A 36 10.63 1.50 15.32
CA ALA A 36 11.34 2.58 14.62
C ALA A 36 12.89 2.47 14.60
N LYS A 37 13.47 1.70 15.53
CA LYS A 37 14.92 1.46 15.64
C LYS A 37 15.33 0.03 15.27
N ARG A 38 14.38 -0.81 14.85
CA ARG A 38 14.63 -2.19 14.45
C ARG A 38 14.91 -2.25 12.97
N THR A 39 16.05 -2.85 12.62
CA THR A 39 16.49 -3.07 11.24
C THR A 39 16.60 -4.57 10.90
N ASP A 40 16.21 -5.42 11.84
CA ASP A 40 16.28 -6.88 11.77
C ASP A 40 14.97 -7.53 11.26
N CYS A 41 13.93 -6.73 11.02
CA CYS A 41 12.64 -7.22 10.54
C CYS A 41 11.99 -6.30 9.50
N PHE A 42 11.15 -6.90 8.66
CA PHE A 42 10.18 -6.20 7.82
C PHE A 42 8.79 -6.32 8.45
N LEU A 43 7.94 -5.33 8.19
CA LEU A 43 6.58 -5.26 8.73
C LEU A 43 5.59 -5.15 7.58
N ASP A 44 4.48 -5.88 7.69
CA ASP A 44 3.35 -5.72 6.80
C ASP A 44 2.36 -4.74 7.42
N VAL A 45 1.93 -3.72 6.68
CA VAL A 45 0.98 -2.70 7.15
C VAL A 45 -0.13 -2.53 6.13
N LEU A 46 -1.36 -2.36 6.60
CA LEU A 46 -2.52 -2.11 5.75
C LEU A 46 -3.20 -0.81 6.18
N GLY A 47 -3.52 0.03 5.20
CA GLY A 47 -4.26 1.27 5.41
C GLY A 47 -4.83 1.80 4.10
N LYS A 48 -5.89 2.62 4.22
CA LYS A 48 -6.46 3.40 3.13
C LYS A 48 -5.49 4.52 2.74
N ILE A 49 -5.25 4.70 1.46
CA ILE A 49 -4.50 5.86 0.96
C ILE A 49 -5.41 7.10 1.05
N THR A 50 -4.95 8.14 1.75
CA THR A 50 -5.70 9.41 1.90
C THR A 50 -5.03 10.59 1.21
N ALA A 51 -3.74 10.48 0.91
CA ALA A 51 -3.01 11.49 0.14
C ALA A 51 -1.79 10.87 -0.55
N VAL A 52 -1.43 11.42 -1.70
CA VAL A 52 -0.23 11.05 -2.46
C VAL A 52 0.47 12.33 -2.88
N SER A 53 1.77 12.45 -2.62
CA SER A 53 2.56 13.60 -3.07
C SER A 53 2.98 13.45 -4.52
N ASN A 54 3.40 14.55 -5.14
CA ASN A 54 4.20 14.48 -6.37
C ASN A 54 5.52 13.74 -6.10
N ALA A 55 6.07 13.08 -7.12
CA ALA A 55 7.42 12.54 -7.04
C ALA A 55 8.42 13.69 -7.17
N ALA A 56 9.42 13.73 -6.29
CA ALA A 56 10.43 14.78 -6.25
C ALA A 56 11.82 14.21 -5.99
N ILE A 57 12.86 14.91 -6.44
CA ILE A 57 14.24 14.57 -6.10
C ILE A 57 14.52 15.10 -4.69
N VAL A 58 15.04 14.23 -3.82
CA VAL A 58 15.48 14.58 -2.46
C VAL A 58 16.90 14.08 -2.21
N ARG A 59 17.64 14.78 -1.36
CA ARG A 59 18.94 14.29 -0.86
C ARG A 59 18.73 13.31 0.28
N ASN A 60 19.40 12.16 0.23
CA ASN A 60 19.44 11.21 1.34
C ASN A 60 20.49 11.62 2.39
N THR A 61 20.57 10.86 3.49
CA THR A 61 21.53 11.10 4.58
C THR A 61 23.00 10.97 4.14
N SER A 62 23.26 10.21 3.07
CA SER A 62 24.59 10.04 2.46
C SER A 62 24.95 11.15 1.46
N GLY A 63 24.01 12.04 1.12
CA GLY A 63 24.17 13.12 0.15
C GLY A 63 23.72 12.80 -1.27
N ASP A 64 23.33 11.55 -1.58
CA ASP A 64 22.88 11.15 -2.91
C ASP A 64 21.49 11.70 -3.21
N LEU A 65 21.27 12.03 -4.48
CA LEU A 65 19.96 12.42 -5.00
C LEU A 65 19.13 11.17 -5.32
N MET A 66 17.92 11.09 -4.77
CA MET A 66 16.96 10.03 -5.07
C MET A 66 15.59 10.60 -5.36
N MET A 67 14.86 9.96 -6.29
CA MET A 67 13.42 10.18 -6.39
C MET A 67 12.73 9.69 -5.13
N ARG A 68 11.84 10.50 -4.56
CA ARG A 68 11.01 10.16 -3.41
C ARG A 68 9.58 10.62 -3.64
N ARG A 69 8.63 9.82 -3.18
CA ARG A 69 7.21 10.16 -3.10
C ARG A 69 6.66 9.73 -1.74
N ILE A 70 5.81 10.55 -1.14
CA ILE A 70 5.15 10.24 0.13
C ILE A 70 3.70 9.85 -0.13
N ILE A 71 3.26 8.77 0.51
CA ILE A 71 1.89 8.28 0.54
C ILE A 71 1.41 8.34 1.98
N LYS A 72 0.27 8.98 2.24
CA LYS A 72 -0.36 8.96 3.55
C LYS A 72 -1.34 7.79 3.62
N LEU A 73 -1.10 6.89 4.57
CA LEU A 73 -1.97 5.77 4.90
C LEU A 73 -2.78 6.11 6.15
N GLN A 74 -4.01 5.62 6.20
CA GLN A 74 -4.92 5.72 7.35
C GLN A 74 -5.52 4.35 7.67
N ASP A 75 -5.52 3.93 8.93
CA ASP A 75 -6.23 2.71 9.36
C ASP A 75 -7.72 2.95 9.63
N HIS A 76 -8.45 1.90 10.02
CA HIS A 76 -9.87 1.98 10.34
C HIS A 76 -10.19 2.80 11.61
N LYS A 77 -9.19 3.10 12.45
CA LYS A 77 -9.34 3.98 13.63
C LYS A 77 -9.03 5.44 13.31
N GLY A 78 -8.66 5.73 12.06
CA GLY A 78 -8.29 7.08 11.62
C GLY A 78 -6.82 7.44 11.87
N ILE A 79 -6.00 6.52 12.40
CA ILE A 79 -4.58 6.77 12.67
C ILE A 79 -3.83 6.79 11.34
N THR A 80 -2.98 7.80 11.16
CA THR A 80 -2.26 8.01 9.90
C THR A 80 -0.75 7.79 10.02
N ILE A 81 -0.13 7.34 8.94
CA ILE A 81 1.33 7.27 8.79
C ILE A 81 1.75 7.69 7.38
N ASP A 82 2.93 8.29 7.27
CA ASP A 82 3.56 8.62 5.99
C ASP A 82 4.50 7.49 5.56
N LEU A 83 4.21 6.91 4.40
CA LEU A 83 5.01 5.90 3.71
C LEU A 83 5.86 6.57 2.62
N SER A 84 7.16 6.32 2.62
CA SER A 84 8.07 6.83 1.59
C SER A 84 8.35 5.78 0.53
N LEU A 85 8.00 6.07 -0.72
CA LEU A 85 8.48 5.34 -1.90
C LEU A 85 9.75 6.01 -2.43
N SER A 86 10.76 5.21 -2.76
CA SER A 86 12.07 5.70 -3.21
C SER A 86 12.47 5.11 -4.57
N GLY A 87 13.30 5.85 -5.31
CA GLY A 87 13.84 5.45 -6.60
C GLY A 87 12.74 5.18 -7.62
N GLN A 88 12.87 4.05 -8.32
CA GLN A 88 11.93 3.65 -9.37
C GLN A 88 10.48 3.50 -8.87
N ARG A 89 10.28 3.05 -7.62
CA ARG A 89 8.93 2.88 -7.04
C ARG A 89 8.18 4.20 -6.87
N ALA A 90 8.91 5.31 -6.69
CA ALA A 90 8.30 6.64 -6.62
C ALA A 90 7.74 7.09 -7.99
N LEU A 91 8.35 6.63 -9.09
CA LEU A 91 7.95 6.96 -10.46
C LEU A 91 6.83 6.05 -10.99
N GLU A 92 6.92 4.74 -10.72
CA GLU A 92 5.95 3.75 -11.18
C GLU A 92 4.59 3.83 -10.50
N PHE A 93 4.53 4.46 -9.32
CA PHE A 93 3.28 4.58 -8.59
C PHE A 93 2.30 5.50 -9.34
N ASN A 94 1.17 4.95 -9.78
CA ASN A 94 0.14 5.72 -10.48
C ASN A 94 -0.77 6.43 -9.45
N ALA A 95 -0.48 7.70 -9.16
CA ALA A 95 -1.27 8.49 -8.22
C ALA A 95 -2.68 8.80 -8.76
N GLU A 96 -2.80 9.08 -10.06
CA GLU A 96 -4.07 9.41 -10.71
C GLU A 96 -5.07 8.26 -10.59
N ALA A 97 -4.63 7.02 -10.86
CA ALA A 97 -5.49 5.85 -10.70
C ALA A 97 -6.03 5.67 -9.27
N VAL A 98 -5.31 6.12 -8.24
CA VAL A 98 -5.79 6.08 -6.86
C VAL A 98 -6.90 7.12 -6.65
N PHE A 99 -6.76 8.31 -7.23
CA PHE A 99 -7.78 9.35 -7.16
C PHE A 99 -9.04 8.99 -7.96
N ASP A 100 -8.87 8.40 -9.15
CA ASP A 100 -9.98 7.97 -10.02
C ASP A 100 -10.87 6.92 -9.34
N VAL A 101 -10.28 5.96 -8.63
CA VAL A 101 -11.02 4.96 -7.84
C VAL A 101 -11.66 5.57 -6.59
N GLY A 102 -11.07 6.65 -6.06
CA GLY A 102 -11.51 7.33 -4.85
C GLY A 102 -12.67 8.31 -5.05
N GLU A 103 -12.97 8.72 -6.28
CA GLU A 103 -14.16 9.54 -6.55
C GLU A 103 -15.43 8.68 -6.44
N PRO A 104 -16.36 8.96 -5.50
CA PRO A 104 -17.69 8.36 -5.57
C PRO A 104 -18.32 8.81 -6.88
N SER A 105 -18.96 7.87 -7.59
CA SER A 105 -19.62 8.10 -8.87
C SER A 105 -20.46 9.39 -8.79
N ARG A 106 -19.94 10.48 -9.35
CA ARG A 106 -20.69 11.72 -9.46
C ARG A 106 -21.81 11.44 -10.46
N ASN A 107 -23.05 11.50 -9.97
CA ASN A 107 -24.33 11.33 -10.66
C ASN A 107 -24.92 9.92 -10.64
N CYS A 108 -25.50 9.52 -9.51
CA CYS A 108 -26.67 8.65 -9.53
C CYS A 108 -27.93 9.50 -9.27
N ASN A 109 -28.49 10.08 -10.34
CA ASN A 109 -29.77 10.81 -10.31
C ASN A 109 -31.00 9.88 -10.20
N LEU A 110 -30.86 8.69 -9.60
CA LEU A 110 -31.92 7.69 -9.49
C LEU A 110 -32.34 7.39 -8.04
N CYS A 111 -31.74 8.06 -7.04
CA CYS A 111 -32.13 7.92 -5.64
C CYS A 111 -33.02 9.10 -5.22
N GLY A 112 -34.27 9.13 -5.69
CA GLY A 112 -35.16 10.24 -5.34
C GLY A 112 -36.61 10.01 -5.73
N HIS A 113 -37.23 8.92 -5.27
CA HIS A 113 -38.67 8.87 -4.98
C HIS A 113 -38.98 7.61 -4.15
N PHE A 114 -38.83 7.71 -2.84
CA PHE A 114 -39.65 6.92 -1.92
C PHE A 114 -40.33 7.90 -0.97
N ASN A 115 -41.65 8.02 -1.15
CA ASN A 115 -42.52 8.91 -0.39
C ASN A 115 -42.50 8.55 1.10
N GLU A 116 -42.33 9.55 1.95
CA GLU A 116 -42.73 9.49 3.35
C GLU A 116 -44.27 9.60 3.40
N GLY A 117 -44.93 8.54 3.84
CA GLY A 117 -46.34 8.51 4.18
C GLY A 117 -46.50 8.55 5.70
N VAL A 118 -47.12 9.63 6.18
CA VAL A 118 -47.81 9.72 7.47
C VAL A 118 -49.07 8.85 7.43
#